data_AF-A0A5F9D203-F1
#
_entry.id   AF-A0A5F9D203-F1
#
_cell.length_a   1.000
_cell.length_b   1.000
_cell.length_c   1.000
_cell.angle_alpha   90.00
_cell.angle_beta   90.00
_cell.angle_gamma   90.00
#
_symmetry.space_group_name_H-M   'P 1'
#
loop_
_entity.id
_entity.type
_entity.pdbx_description
1 polymer ?
#
loop_
_entity_poly.entity_id
_entity_poly.type
_entity_poly.pdbx_seq_one_letter_code
_entity_poly.pdbx_strand_id
1 'polypeptide(L)' 'MELPLLCGLLVMAGVIPGQGGILNLNKMVKQVTNKTPILSYWSYGCHCGIGGRGQPKDATDCG' A
#
# COMPACT_ATOMS: atom_id res chain seq x y z
N MET A 1 -25.26 9.48 6.51
CA MET A 1 -24.35 9.54 7.66
C MET A 1 -23.82 8.16 8.06
N GLU A 2 -24.62 7.11 7.93
CA GLU A 2 -24.20 5.73 8.27
C GLU A 2 -23.18 5.12 7.29
N LEU A 3 -23.31 5.40 5.98
CA LEU A 3 -22.46 4.81 4.94
C LEU A 3 -20.95 5.15 5.05
N PRO A 4 -20.52 6.41 5.28
CA PRO A 4 -19.10 6.70 5.51
C PRO A 4 -18.59 6.11 6.82
N LEU A 5 -19.43 6.00 7.85
CA LEU A 5 -19.07 5.40 9.14
C LEU A 5 -18.83 3.89 8.99
N LEU A 6 -19.70 3.21 8.23
CA LEU A 6 -19.58 1.79 7.92
C LEU A 6 -18.34 1.51 7.06
N CYS A 7 -18.09 2.33 6.03
CA CYS A 7 -16.85 2.25 5.24
C CYS A 7 -15.60 2.46 6.12
N GLY A 8 -15.63 3.44 7.01
CA GLY A 8 -14.54 3.67 7.97
C GLY A 8 -14.28 2.45 8.85
N LEU A 9 -15.33 1.83 9.39
CA LEU A 9 -15.22 0.65 10.24
C LEU A 9 -14.66 -0.57 9.47
N LEU A 10 -15.09 -0.78 8.22
CA LEU A 10 -14.56 -1.85 7.35
C LEU A 10 -13.08 -1.66 7.04
N VAL A 11 -12.65 -0.43 6.72
CA VAL A 11 -11.24 -0.12 6.47
C VAL A 11 -10.39 -0.38 7.71
N MET A 12 -10.86 0.04 8.88
CA MET A 12 -10.15 -0.18 10.15
C MET A 12 -10.11 -1.67 10.54
N ALA A 13 -11.18 -2.42 10.28
CA ALA A 13 -11.24 -3.86 10.53
C ALA A 13 -10.33 -4.66 9.57
N GLY A 14 -10.10 -4.18 8.34
CA GLY A 14 -9.16 -4.80 7.39
C GLY A 14 -7.69 -4.53 7.71
N VAL A 15 -7.39 -3.48 8.49
CA VAL A 15 -6.05 -3.19 9.04
C VAL A 15 -5.87 -3.99 10.34
N ILE A 16 -6.00 -5.31 10.28
CA ILE A 16 -5.68 -6.18 11.42
C ILE A 16 -4.16 -6.12 11.61
N PRO A 17 -3.64 -5.89 12.84
CA PRO A 17 -2.23 -6.00 13.16
C PRO A 17 -1.80 -7.48 13.19
N GLY A 18 -1.95 -8.18 12.08
CA GLY A 18 -1.31 -9.47 11.83
C GLY A 18 0.16 -9.29 11.47
N GLN A 19 0.95 -10.36 11.56
CA GLN A 19 2.41 -10.36 11.43
C GLN A 19 2.96 -9.97 10.03
N GLY A 20 2.12 -9.50 9.11
CA GLY A 20 2.48 -9.14 7.73
C GLY A 20 1.56 -8.11 7.06
N GLY A 21 0.92 -7.21 7.82
CA GLY A 21 -0.01 -6.23 7.26
C GLY A 21 0.63 -5.03 6.55
N ILE A 22 -0.21 -4.21 5.89
CA ILE A 22 0.18 -2.95 5.21
C ILE A 22 1.00 -2.02 6.11
N LEU A 23 0.71 -1.99 7.41
CA LEU A 23 1.45 -1.17 8.36
C LEU A 23 2.90 -1.65 8.56
N ASN A 24 3.13 -2.97 8.51
CA ASN A 24 4.46 -3.55 8.62
C ASN A 24 5.28 -3.31 7.33
N LEU A 25 4.65 -3.53 6.17
CA LEU A 25 5.25 -3.22 4.87
C LEU A 25 5.66 -1.75 4.79
N ASN A 26 4.80 -0.83 5.26
CA ASN A 26 5.12 0.59 5.30
C ASN A 26 6.34 0.91 6.18
N LYS A 27 6.48 0.24 7.33
CA LYS A 27 7.65 0.41 8.20
C LYS A 27 8.92 -0.09 7.52
N MET A 28 8.89 -1.29 6.95
CA MET A 28 10.02 -1.89 6.26
C MET A 28 10.50 -1.02 5.10
N VAL A 29 9.60 -0.65 4.17
CA VAL A 29 9.96 0.17 3.02
C VAL A 29 10.50 1.53 3.45
N LYS A 30 9.88 2.17 4.46
CA LYS A 30 10.40 3.43 5.01
C LYS A 30 11.80 3.28 5.60
N GLN A 31 12.09 2.17 6.28
CA GLN A 31 13.40 1.91 6.87
C GLN A 31 14.49 1.73 5.81
N VAL A 32 14.22 0.96 4.74
CA VAL A 32 15.24 0.73 3.70
C VAL A 32 15.37 1.87 2.70
N THR A 33 14.30 2.57 2.34
CA THR A 33 14.35 3.61 1.28
C THR A 33 14.31 5.04 1.81
N ASN A 34 14.06 5.24 3.11
CA ASN A 34 13.81 6.55 3.72
C ASN A 34 12.68 7.36 3.07
N LYS A 35 11.72 6.68 2.40
CA LYS A 35 10.58 7.33 1.72
C LYS A 35 9.29 6.93 2.38
N THR A 36 8.28 7.81 2.33
CA THR A 36 6.93 7.50 2.79
C THR A 36 6.22 6.61 1.77
N PRO A 37 5.97 5.31 2.03
CA PRO A 37 5.63 4.37 0.96
C PRO A 37 4.24 4.59 0.37
N ILE A 38 3.26 4.94 1.21
CA ILE A 38 1.91 5.34 0.77
C ILE A 38 1.95 6.53 -0.21
N LEU A 39 2.92 7.45 -0.08
CA LEU A 39 3.01 8.61 -0.96
C LEU A 39 3.92 8.36 -2.17
N SER A 40 4.95 7.52 -2.01
CA SER A 40 6.02 7.39 -3.00
C SER A 40 5.84 6.19 -3.93
N TYR A 41 5.20 5.12 -3.44
CA TYR A 41 5.10 3.84 -4.14
C TYR A 41 3.66 3.38 -4.38
N TRP A 42 2.65 4.02 -3.75
CA TRP A 42 1.24 3.62 -3.91
C TRP A 42 0.70 3.79 -5.33
N SER A 43 1.21 4.76 -6.07
CA SER A 43 0.85 5.05 -7.46
C SER A 43 2.08 5.05 -8.37
N TYR A 44 3.09 4.24 -8.03
CA TYR A 44 4.33 4.19 -8.79
C TYR A 44 4.27 3.10 -9.85
N GLY A 45 4.47 3.48 -11.11
CA GLY A 45 4.51 2.52 -12.20
C GLY A 45 3.16 1.81 -12.41
N CYS A 46 3.24 0.59 -12.90
CA CYS A 46 2.10 -0.23 -13.31
C CYS A 46 1.72 -1.28 -12.27
N HIS A 47 2.65 -1.71 -11.42
CA HIS A 47 2.48 -2.87 -10.52
C HIS A 47 2.55 -2.49 -9.03
N CYS A 48 3.24 -1.41 -8.65
CA CYS A 48 3.24 -0.99 -7.25
C CYS A 48 1.88 -0.38 -6.85
N GLY A 49 1.24 -0.95 -5.82
CA GLY A 49 -0.03 -0.47 -5.28
C GLY A 49 -1.26 -1.12 -5.93
N ILE A 50 -2.26 -0.31 -6.31
CA ILE A 50 -3.49 -0.81 -6.96
C ILE A 50 -3.29 -0.75 -8.48
N GLY A 51 -2.70 -1.81 -9.03
CA GLY A 51 -2.34 -1.93 -10.45
C GLY A 51 -2.24 -3.39 -10.90
N GLY A 52 -1.26 -3.71 -11.76
CA GLY A 52 -0.91 -5.07 -12.19
C GLY A 52 -0.96 -5.30 -13.71
N ARG A 53 -1.04 -4.25 -14.53
CA ARG A 53 -1.16 -4.37 -15.99
C ARG A 53 -0.24 -3.38 -16.70
N GLY A 54 0.50 -3.86 -17.70
CA GLY A 54 1.45 -3.07 -18.49
C GLY A 54 2.90 -3.52 -18.28
N GLN A 55 3.81 -2.94 -19.08
CA GLN A 55 5.24 -3.16 -18.90
C GLN A 55 5.71 -2.45 -17.62
N PRO A 56 6.56 -3.09 -16.80
CA PRO A 56 7.09 -2.48 -15.60
C PRO A 56 7.90 -1.24 -15.95
N LYS A 57 7.72 -0.17 -15.17
CA LYS A 57 8.40 1.11 -15.41
C LYS A 57 9.93 1.00 -15.24
N ASP A 58 10.36 0.26 -14.23
CA ASP A 58 11.75 -0.05 -13.92
C ASP A 58 11.81 -1.25 -12.97
N ALA A 59 13.00 -1.63 -12.51
CA ALA A 59 13.22 -2.77 -11.62
C ALA A 59 12.43 -2.71 -10.30
N THR A 60 12.08 -1.51 -9.83
CA THR A 60 11.26 -1.31 -8.62
C THR A 60 9.80 -1.69 -8.85
N ASP A 61 9.33 -1.58 -10.09
CA ASP A 61 7.96 -1.84 -10.53
C ASP A 61 7.78 -3.23 -11.16
N CYS A 62 8.78 -4.10 -11.03
CA CYS A 62 8.67 -5.48 -11.46
C CYS A 62 7.75 -6.26 -10.49
N GLY A 63 6.67 -6.83 -11.04
CA GLY A 63 5.74 -7.74 -10.34
C GLY A 63 6.12 -9.20 -10.47
#